data_AF-A0A4T0T287-F1
#
_entry.id   AF-A0A4T0T287-F1
#
_cell.length_a   1.000
_cell.length_b   1.000
_cell.length_c   1.000
_cell.angle_alpha   90.00
_cell.angle_beta   90.00
_cell.angle_gamma   90.00
#
_symmetry.space_group_name_H-M   'P 1'
#
loop_
_entity.id
_entity.type
_entity.pdbx_description
1 polymer ?
#
loop_
_entity_poly.entity_id
_entity_poly.type
_entity_poly.pdbx_seq_one_letter_code
_entity_poly.pdbx_strand_id
1 'polypeptide(L)' 'MLKRIFPYKPPEMAVDHIIIGGGVVGLAVAQKLSQRFPTRSTYLIERHQRAGEETSSRNSEVIHAGI' A
#
# COMPACT_ATOMS: atom_id res chain seq x y z
N MET A 1 17.15 0.35 -24.89
CA MET A 1 16.64 -1.03 -25.01
C MET A 1 15.31 -1.23 -24.28
N LEU A 2 15.20 -0.92 -22.97
CA LEU A 2 13.97 -1.07 -22.18
C LEU A 2 12.73 -0.34 -22.71
N LYS A 3 12.86 0.93 -23.13
CA LYS A 3 11.75 1.72 -23.72
C LYS A 3 11.19 1.13 -25.04
N ARG A 4 11.92 0.21 -25.67
CA ARG A 4 11.50 -0.46 -26.92
C ARG A 4 10.69 -1.72 -26.66
N ILE A 5 10.82 -2.32 -25.46
CA ILE A 5 10.11 -3.53 -25.04
C ILE A 5 8.87 -3.15 -24.21
N PHE A 6 8.94 -2.06 -23.45
CA PHE A 6 7.82 -1.51 -22.67
C PHE A 6 7.54 -0.07 -23.13
N PRO A 7 6.78 0.12 -24.22
CA PRO A 7 6.35 1.45 -24.63
C PRO A 7 5.48 2.08 -23.53
N TYR A 8 5.62 3.38 -23.33
CA TYR A 8 4.76 4.11 -22.40
C TYR A 8 3.31 4.04 -22.90
N LYS A 9 2.42 3.52 -22.06
CA LYS A 9 0.98 3.59 -22.26
C LYS A 9 0.43 4.67 -21.31
N PRO A 10 -0.29 5.69 -21.82
CA PRO A 10 -0.91 6.66 -20.93
C PRO A 10 -1.90 5.95 -20.00
N PRO A 11 -1.94 6.31 -18.71
CA PRO A 11 -2.84 5.67 -17.78
C PRO A 11 -4.29 6.10 -18.06
N GLU A 12 -5.22 5.16 -17.92
CA GLU A 12 -6.67 5.43 -18.06
C GLU A 12 -7.22 6.23 -16.87
N MET A 13 -6.53 6.17 -15.71
CA MET A 13 -6.86 6.94 -14.52
C MET A 13 -5.60 7.36 -13.77
N ALA A 14 -5.70 8.46 -13.03
CA ALA A 14 -4.68 8.91 -12.09
C ALA A 14 -5.27 8.91 -10.67
N VAL A 15 -4.43 8.60 -9.69
CA VAL A 15 -4.78 8.67 -8.27
C VAL A 15 -3.74 9.50 -7.54
N ASP A 16 -4.14 10.18 -6.46
CA ASP A 16 -3.25 11.05 -5.68
C ASP A 16 -2.26 10.24 -4.84
N HIS A 17 -2.72 9.13 -4.26
CA HIS A 17 -1.89 8.23 -3.48
C HIS A 17 -2.17 6.76 -3.84
N ILE A 18 -1.11 6.01 -4.13
CA ILE A 18 -1.14 4.56 -4.27
C ILE A 18 -0.18 3.92 -3.26
N ILE A 19 -0.70 3.05 -2.40
CA ILE A 19 0.06 2.28 -1.42
C ILE A 19 0.18 0.86 -1.95
N ILE A 20 1.41 0.34 -2.02
CA ILE A 20 1.68 -1.03 -2.47
C ILE A 20 2.09 -1.85 -1.24
N GLY A 21 1.28 -2.86 -0.91
CA GLY A 21 1.44 -3.73 0.25
C GLY A 21 0.40 -3.46 1.33
N GLY A 22 -0.41 -4.47 1.62
CA GLY A 22 -1.44 -4.51 2.67
C GLY A 22 -0.92 -5.07 4.00
N GLY A 23 0.36 -4.87 4.31
CA GLY A 23 0.89 -5.09 5.66
C GLY A 23 0.50 -3.98 6.64
N VAL A 24 0.83 -4.14 7.92
CA VAL A 24 0.47 -3.18 8.99
C VAL A 24 0.91 -1.74 8.69
N VAL A 25 2.11 -1.57 8.10
CA VAL A 25 2.63 -0.25 7.71
C VAL A 25 1.79 0.35 6.58
N GLY A 26 1.50 -0.42 5.53
CA GLY A 26 0.72 0.07 4.39
C GLY A 26 -0.69 0.47 4.78
N LEU A 27 -1.35 -0.35 5.62
CA LEU A 27 -2.67 -0.05 6.16
C LEU A 27 -2.66 1.23 7.02
N ALA A 28 -1.67 1.40 7.89
CA ALA A 28 -1.54 2.60 8.72
C ALA A 28 -1.33 3.85 7.86
N VAL A 29 -0.49 3.77 6.82
CA VAL A 29 -0.26 4.87 5.88
C VAL A 29 -1.54 5.20 5.10
N ALA A 30 -2.23 4.20 4.55
CA ALA A 30 -3.48 4.41 3.81
C ALA A 30 -4.55 5.07 4.70
N GLN A 31 -4.71 4.59 5.94
CA GLN A 31 -5.64 5.17 6.91
C GLN A 31 -5.33 6.65 7.19
N LYS A 32 -4.06 6.99 7.43
CA LYS A 32 -3.65 8.38 7.71
C LYS A 32 -3.82 9.29 6.50
N LEU A 33 -3.51 8.81 5.28
CA LEU A 33 -3.67 9.61 4.07
C LEU A 33 -5.15 9.87 3.75
N SER A 34 -6.00 8.85 3.84
CA SER A 34 -7.44 8.99 3.63
C SER A 34 -8.09 9.95 4.63
N GLN A 35 -7.68 9.92 5.89
CA GLN A 35 -8.18 10.84 6.91
C GLN A 35 -7.66 12.28 6.72
N ARG A 36 -6.38 12.43 6.38
CA ARG A 36 -5.74 13.74 6.23
C ARG A 36 -6.20 14.47 4.98
N PHE A 37 -6.49 13.74 3.91
CA PHE A 37 -6.87 14.30 2.61
C PHE A 37 -8.17 13.66 2.09
N PRO A 38 -9.33 13.98 2.69
CA PRO A 38 -10.60 13.34 2.36
C PRO A 38 -11.08 13.60 0.92
N THR A 39 -10.55 14.63 0.26
CA THR A 39 -10.86 14.95 -1.14
C THR A 39 -9.87 14.34 -2.14
N ARG A 40 -8.80 13.68 -1.66
CA ARG A 40 -7.81 13.01 -2.50
C ARG A 40 -8.06 11.51 -2.56
N SER A 41 -7.94 10.98 -3.77
CA SER A 41 -8.01 9.54 -4.01
C SER A 41 -6.85 8.81 -3.35
N THR A 42 -7.16 7.79 -2.54
CA THR A 42 -6.17 6.96 -1.85
C THR A 42 -6.53 5.50 -2.07
N TYR A 43 -5.65 4.78 -2.76
CA TYR A 43 -5.83 3.35 -3.06
C TYR A 43 -4.70 2.54 -2.43
N LEU A 44 -5.04 1.34 -1.93
CA LEU A 44 -4.07 0.35 -1.47
C LEU A 44 -4.23 -0.92 -2.30
N ILE A 45 -3.11 -1.49 -2.74
CA ILE A 45 -3.08 -2.77 -3.43
C ILE A 45 -2.28 -3.79 -2.62
N GLU A 46 -2.82 -5.00 -2.50
CA GLU A 46 -2.20 -6.15 -1.86
C GLU A 46 -2.24 -7.31 -2.87
N ARG A 47 -1.13 -8.06 -2.96
CA ARG A 47 -1.00 -9.19 -3.89
C ARG A 47 -1.75 -10.44 -3.40
N HIS A 48 -1.96 -10.55 -2.09
CA HIS A 48 -2.63 -11.66 -1.43
C HIS A 48 -4.13 -11.43 -1.29
N GLN A 49 -4.86 -12.51 -0.99
CA GLN A 49 -6.32 -12.46 -0.88
C GLN A 49 -6.77 -11.60 0.31
N ARG A 50 -6.00 -11.60 1.41
CA ARG A 50 -6.26 -10.82 2.62
C ARG A 50 -5.05 -9.95 2.94
N ALA A 51 -5.32 -8.87 3.66
CA ALA A 51 -4.27 -8.01 4.20
C ALA A 51 -3.43 -8.76 5.25
N GLY A 52 -2.13 -8.48 5.27
CA GLY A 52 -1.21 -8.96 6.30
C GLY A 52 -0.75 -10.41 6.18
N GLU A 53 -1.05 -11.14 5.10
CA GLU A 53 -0.70 -12.57 4.93
C GLU A 53 0.82 -12.88 4.94
N GLU A 54 1.67 -11.87 4.79
CA GLU A 54 3.13 -11.96 4.90
C GLU A 54 3.59 -11.71 6.36
N THR A 55 4.66 -10.93 6.57
CA THR A 55 5.28 -10.68 7.88
C THR A 55 4.32 -10.12 8.93
N SER A 56 3.32 -9.33 8.52
CA SER A 56 2.38 -8.71 9.48
C SER A 56 1.47 -9.69 10.21
N SER A 57 1.30 -10.92 9.71
CA SER A 57 0.62 -12.02 10.43
C SER A 57 1.57 -13.09 10.96
N ARG A 58 2.89 -12.92 10.74
CA ARG A 58 3.94 -13.87 11.12
C ARG A 58 4.96 -13.21 12.03
N ASN A 59 4.47 -12.51 13.04
CA ASN A 59 5.27 -11.93 14.12
C ASN A 59 4.87 -12.59 15.45
N SER A 60 5.44 -12.14 16.57
CA SER A 60 5.15 -12.68 17.90
C SER A 60 3.76 -12.30 18.43
N GLU A 61 3.03 -11.42 17.73
CA GLU A 61 1.77 -10.79 18.16
C GLU A 61 1.92 -9.97 19.45
N VAL A 62 3.16 -9.68 19.85
CA VAL A 62 3.51 -8.89 21.03
C VAL A 62 3.92 -7.49 20.60
N ILE A 63 3.30 -6.50 21.22
CA ILE A 63 3.74 -5.11 21.14
C ILE A 63 4.76 -4.88 22.26
N HIS A 64 6.04 -4.80 21.91
CA HIS A 64 7.10 -4.54 22.87
C HIS A 64 7.35 -3.03 23.00
N ALA A 65 7.36 -2.53 24.24
CA ALA A 65 7.61 -1.11 24.53
C ALA A 65 9.11 -0.76 24.62
N GLY A 66 10.01 -1.75 24.56
CA GLY A 66 11.46 -1.52 24.61
C GLY A 66 12.04 -1.36 26.01
N ILE A 67 11.42 -1.98 27.04
CA ILE A 67 11.85 -1.90 28.45
C ILE A 67 12.44 -3.21 28.95
#